data_AF-A0A838KUS2-F1
#
_entry.id   AF-A0A838KUS2-F1
#
_cell.length_a   1.000
_cell.length_b   1.000
_cell.length_c   1.000
_cell.angle_alpha   90.00
_cell.angle_beta   90.00
_cell.angle_gamma   90.00
#
_symmetry.space_group_name_H-M   'P 1'
#
loop_
_entity.id
_entity.type
_entity.pdbx_description
1 polymer ?
#
loop_
_entity_poly.entity_id
_entity_poly.type
_entity_poly.pdbx_seq_one_letter_code
_entity_poly.pdbx_strand_id
1 'polypeptide(L)'
;NGIHWFAPIVADAEAGFGGALNVFELMKAMIEAGAAGVHFEDQLASEKKCGHMGGKVLIPTSQAVRNLVSARLAADVMGVPTVIIARTDADAASLITSDVDPSDHEFLTGERTMEGFYGVNAGIDQAISRGLSYAPYADVVWCETSEPNLEQAQRFAEAIHEKFPGKLLAYNCSPSFNWKKKLSEEEISRFQEEIGAMGYRFQFVTLAGFHALNYSMFDLARNYRERGMDAYSDLQQAEFAAEEHGYTATKHQREVGAGYFDEVAQIVAGGAASTTALTGSTEEAQFDSPESPITGLPGSTQNEQFVK
;
A
#
# COMPACT_ATOMS: atom_id res chain seq x y z
N ASN A 1 -12.23 -16.79 9.54
CA ASN A 1 -11.32 -16.75 8.37
C ASN A 1 -9.92 -17.03 8.88
N GLY A 2 -9.23 -18.05 8.36
CA GLY A 2 -7.89 -18.42 8.82
C GLY A 2 -6.81 -17.43 8.37
N ILE A 3 -5.55 -17.70 8.72
CA ILE A 3 -4.40 -16.90 8.27
C ILE A 3 -4.13 -17.20 6.79
N HIS A 4 -4.12 -16.16 5.95
CA HIS A 4 -3.76 -16.25 4.53
C HIS A 4 -2.42 -15.54 4.31
N TRP A 5 -1.33 -16.30 4.26
CA TRP A 5 0.04 -15.76 4.09
C TRP A 5 0.24 -15.02 2.76
N PHE A 6 -0.41 -15.48 1.69
CA PHE A 6 -0.42 -14.81 0.39
C PHE A 6 -1.53 -13.76 0.32
N ALA A 7 -1.46 -12.76 1.21
CA ALA A 7 -2.35 -11.61 1.15
C ALA A 7 -2.18 -10.86 -0.19
N PRO A 8 -3.26 -10.33 -0.80
CA PRO A 8 -3.17 -9.64 -2.07
C PRO A 8 -2.38 -8.33 -1.93
N ILE A 9 -1.36 -8.16 -2.77
CA ILE A 9 -0.55 -6.93 -2.82
C ILE A 9 -1.18 -5.95 -3.81
N VAL A 10 -1.43 -4.72 -3.37
CA VAL A 10 -1.74 -3.59 -4.25
C VAL A 10 -0.49 -2.72 -4.35
N ALA A 11 0.05 -2.59 -5.56
CA ALA A 11 1.34 -1.92 -5.82
C ALA A 11 1.18 -0.56 -6.50
N ASP A 12 2.14 0.33 -6.23
CA ASP A 12 2.25 1.66 -6.82
C ASP A 12 3.04 1.60 -8.14
N ALA A 13 2.41 2.01 -9.24
CA ALA A 13 3.06 2.15 -10.54
C ALA A 13 3.27 3.63 -10.96
N GLU A 14 3.09 4.55 -10.02
CA GLU A 14 3.20 5.99 -10.18
C GLU A 14 2.43 6.50 -11.42
N ALA A 15 3.07 7.37 -12.22
CA ALA A 15 2.58 7.83 -13.52
C ALA A 15 2.98 6.88 -14.68
N GLY A 16 3.43 5.66 -14.37
CA GLY A 16 3.82 4.65 -15.37
C GLY A 16 5.19 4.88 -16.00
N PHE A 17 6.04 5.74 -15.41
CA PHE A 17 7.43 5.97 -15.82
C PHE A 17 7.62 6.38 -17.29
N GLY A 18 6.59 6.97 -17.92
CA GLY A 18 6.67 7.45 -19.30
C GLY A 18 5.33 7.40 -20.03
N GLY A 19 5.34 6.82 -21.23
CA GLY A 19 4.15 6.67 -22.08
C GLY A 19 3.48 5.31 -21.92
N ALA A 20 2.52 5.02 -22.79
CA ALA A 20 1.74 3.79 -22.74
C ALA A 20 2.59 2.50 -22.78
N LEU A 21 3.71 2.49 -23.49
CA LEU A 21 4.60 1.32 -23.54
C LEU A 21 5.35 1.09 -22.21
N ASN A 22 5.73 2.16 -21.51
CA ASN A 22 6.33 2.06 -20.19
C ASN A 22 5.31 1.49 -19.18
N VAL A 23 4.06 1.98 -19.24
CA VAL A 23 2.93 1.46 -18.46
C VAL A 23 2.70 -0.04 -18.73
N PHE A 24 2.72 -0.45 -19.99
CA PHE A 24 2.51 -1.85 -20.38
C PHE A 24 3.58 -2.77 -19.78
N GLU A 25 4.86 -2.42 -19.93
CA GLU A 25 5.97 -3.23 -19.40
C GLU A 25 5.99 -3.22 -17.87
N LEU A 26 5.73 -2.08 -17.23
CA LEU A 26 5.65 -2.01 -15.78
C LEU A 26 4.52 -2.86 -15.21
N MET A 27 3.34 -2.82 -15.84
CA MET A 27 2.21 -3.65 -15.43
C MET A 27 2.54 -5.14 -15.53
N LYS A 28 3.20 -5.57 -16.63
CA LYS A 28 3.68 -6.96 -16.76
C LYS A 28 4.67 -7.33 -15.65
N ALA A 29 5.64 -6.47 -15.37
CA ALA A 29 6.63 -6.72 -14.32
C ALA A 29 5.96 -6.84 -12.93
N MET A 30 4.96 -6.00 -12.63
CA MET A 30 4.19 -6.08 -11.39
C MET A 30 3.36 -7.37 -11.31
N ILE A 31 2.77 -7.82 -12.42
CA ILE A 31 2.06 -9.10 -12.52
C ILE A 31 3.00 -10.27 -12.26
N GLU A 32 4.16 -10.30 -12.91
CA GLU A 32 5.18 -11.34 -12.74
C GLU A 32 5.69 -11.42 -11.29
N ALA A 33 5.76 -10.27 -10.61
CA ALA A 33 6.12 -10.17 -9.20
C ALA A 33 4.99 -10.59 -8.24
N GLY A 34 3.77 -10.87 -8.73
CA GLY A 34 2.65 -11.35 -7.93
C GLY A 34 1.72 -10.27 -7.37
N ALA A 35 1.72 -9.06 -7.94
CA ALA A 35 0.77 -8.02 -7.54
C ALA A 35 -0.67 -8.42 -7.91
N ALA A 36 -1.59 -8.28 -6.95
CA ALA A 36 -3.02 -8.53 -7.14
C ALA A 36 -3.74 -7.31 -7.73
N GLY A 37 -3.25 -6.11 -7.43
CA GLY A 37 -3.72 -4.86 -8.01
C GLY A 37 -2.59 -3.85 -8.21
N VAL A 38 -2.78 -2.93 -9.15
CA VAL A 38 -1.80 -1.89 -9.47
C VAL A 38 -2.53 -0.57 -9.67
N HIS A 39 -2.01 0.51 -9.10
CA HIS A 39 -2.55 1.85 -9.30
C HIS A 39 -1.68 2.72 -10.21
N PHE A 40 -2.33 3.52 -11.05
CA PHE A 40 -1.70 4.51 -11.92
C PHE A 40 -2.32 5.88 -11.70
N GLU A 41 -1.51 6.93 -11.74
CA GLU A 41 -1.96 8.32 -11.52
C GLU A 41 -1.84 9.19 -12.77
N ASP A 42 -2.65 10.23 -12.86
CA ASP A 42 -2.73 11.14 -14.00
C ASP A 42 -1.74 12.32 -13.95
N GLN A 43 -0.54 12.08 -13.39
CA GLN A 43 0.56 13.04 -13.40
C GLN A 43 1.47 12.86 -14.63
N LEU A 44 2.19 13.92 -14.99
CA LEU A 44 3.30 13.85 -15.94
C LEU A 44 4.47 13.10 -15.31
N ALA A 45 4.85 11.94 -15.86
CA ALA A 45 5.89 11.09 -15.29
C ALA A 45 7.25 11.80 -15.07
N SER A 46 7.67 12.69 -15.97
CA SER A 46 8.93 13.44 -15.82
C SER A 46 8.90 14.45 -14.66
N GLU A 47 7.71 14.81 -14.18
CA GLU A 47 7.50 15.76 -13.09
C GLU A 47 6.65 15.18 -11.96
N LYS A 48 6.60 13.84 -11.84
CA LYS A 48 5.84 13.16 -10.79
C LYS A 48 6.22 13.67 -9.41
N LYS A 49 5.23 13.91 -8.55
CA LYS A 49 5.43 14.24 -7.13
C LYS A 49 4.58 13.33 -6.25
N CYS A 50 4.89 13.31 -4.95
CA CYS A 50 3.95 12.78 -3.96
C CYS A 50 2.66 13.63 -4.00
N GLY A 51 1.51 12.98 -3.84
CA GLY A 51 0.19 13.62 -3.91
C GLY A 51 -0.02 14.82 -2.97
N HIS A 52 0.77 14.87 -1.89
CA HIS A 52 0.73 15.90 -0.85
C HIS A 52 1.82 16.97 -1.02
N MET A 53 2.53 16.98 -2.16
CA MET A 53 3.49 18.02 -2.52
C MET A 53 2.90 18.98 -3.54
N GLY A 54 3.39 20.22 -3.55
CA GLY A 54 3.08 21.19 -4.60
C GLY A 54 3.79 20.90 -5.92
N GLY A 55 3.41 21.61 -6.99
CA GLY A 55 4.06 21.52 -8.30
C GLY A 55 3.71 20.27 -9.10
N LYS A 56 2.55 19.64 -8.81
CA LYS A 56 2.02 18.52 -9.61
C LYS A 56 1.55 19.03 -10.97
N VAL A 57 1.88 18.29 -12.02
CA VAL A 57 1.46 18.57 -13.41
C VAL A 57 0.61 17.40 -13.90
N LEU A 58 -0.64 17.65 -14.24
CA LEU A 58 -1.56 16.67 -14.81
C LEU A 58 -1.22 16.40 -16.28
N ILE A 59 -1.48 15.18 -16.74
CA ILE A 59 -1.63 14.87 -18.17
C ILE A 59 -3.09 15.06 -18.60
N PRO A 60 -3.37 15.20 -19.91
CA PRO A 60 -4.74 15.26 -20.41
C PRO A 60 -5.52 14.00 -20.03
N THR A 61 -6.82 14.15 -19.80
CA THR A 61 -7.71 13.05 -19.38
C THR A 61 -7.61 11.83 -20.32
N SER A 62 -7.62 12.03 -21.63
CA SER A 62 -7.42 10.98 -22.64
C SER A 62 -6.07 10.29 -22.57
N GLN A 63 -5.01 10.98 -22.12
CA GLN A 63 -3.70 10.36 -21.94
C GLN A 63 -3.68 9.44 -20.71
N ALA A 64 -4.32 9.84 -19.61
CA ALA A 64 -4.51 8.98 -18.44
C ALA A 64 -5.35 7.74 -18.80
N VAL A 65 -6.45 7.91 -19.55
CA VAL A 65 -7.24 6.78 -20.08
C VAL A 65 -6.39 5.85 -20.93
N ARG A 66 -5.53 6.38 -21.82
CA ARG A 66 -4.62 5.56 -22.63
C ARG A 66 -3.66 4.73 -21.76
N ASN A 67 -3.18 5.28 -20.64
CA ASN A 67 -2.36 4.54 -19.70
C ASN A 67 -3.16 3.40 -19.03
N LEU A 68 -4.39 3.66 -18.58
CA LEU A 68 -5.27 2.63 -18.00
C LEU A 68 -5.58 1.50 -18.99
N VAL A 69 -5.87 1.84 -20.25
CA VAL A 69 -6.07 0.86 -21.34
C VAL A 69 -4.81 0.04 -21.56
N SER A 70 -3.63 0.66 -21.51
CA SER A 70 -2.35 -0.04 -21.65
C SER A 70 -2.11 -1.03 -20.50
N ALA A 71 -2.42 -0.64 -19.26
CA ALA A 71 -2.35 -1.51 -18.10
C ALA A 71 -3.33 -2.69 -18.20
N ARG A 72 -4.57 -2.45 -18.67
CA ARG A 72 -5.53 -3.53 -18.91
C ARG A 72 -5.05 -4.49 -20.00
N LEU A 73 -4.51 -3.95 -21.10
CA LEU A 73 -3.94 -4.79 -22.17
C LEU A 73 -2.80 -5.67 -21.64
N ALA A 74 -1.94 -5.17 -20.75
CA ALA A 74 -0.90 -5.97 -20.11
C ALA A 74 -1.50 -7.12 -19.28
N ALA A 75 -2.52 -6.85 -18.46
CA ALA A 75 -3.21 -7.89 -17.69
C ALA A 75 -3.88 -8.94 -18.60
N ASP A 76 -4.55 -8.50 -19.66
CA ASP A 76 -5.21 -9.38 -20.63
C ASP A 76 -4.22 -10.27 -21.38
N VAL A 77 -3.07 -9.72 -21.81
CA VAL A 77 -1.98 -10.47 -22.47
C VAL A 77 -1.36 -11.49 -21.52
N MET A 78 -1.19 -11.14 -20.25
CA MET A 78 -0.68 -12.04 -19.21
C MET A 78 -1.74 -13.04 -18.72
N GLY A 79 -3.00 -12.89 -19.14
CA GLY A 79 -4.08 -13.82 -18.83
C GLY A 79 -4.51 -13.82 -17.37
N VAL A 80 -4.36 -12.69 -16.65
CA VAL A 80 -4.70 -12.57 -15.23
C VAL A 80 -5.66 -11.40 -14.96
N PRO A 81 -6.60 -11.55 -14.01
CA PRO A 81 -7.59 -10.52 -13.70
C PRO A 81 -7.05 -9.49 -12.69
N THR A 82 -5.87 -8.90 -12.95
CA THR A 82 -5.27 -7.91 -12.05
C THR A 82 -6.18 -6.69 -11.89
N VAL A 83 -6.35 -6.24 -10.65
CA VAL A 83 -7.19 -5.09 -10.31
C VAL A 83 -6.47 -3.80 -10.72
N ILE A 84 -7.14 -2.94 -11.49
CA ILE A 84 -6.62 -1.63 -11.91
C ILE A 84 -7.29 -0.54 -11.08
N ILE A 85 -6.46 0.29 -10.45
CA ILE A 85 -6.89 1.45 -9.67
C ILE A 85 -6.48 2.72 -10.42
N ALA A 86 -7.46 3.53 -10.81
CA ALA A 86 -7.20 4.84 -11.41
C ALA A 86 -7.15 5.92 -10.33
N ARG A 87 -5.99 6.54 -10.18
CA ARG A 87 -5.77 7.68 -9.28
C ARG A 87 -5.83 8.99 -10.06
N THR A 88 -6.51 9.99 -9.49
CA THR A 88 -6.41 11.39 -9.92
C THR A 88 -5.75 12.26 -8.86
N ASP A 89 -4.88 13.17 -9.29
CA ASP A 89 -4.19 14.15 -8.46
C ASP A 89 -4.77 15.57 -8.57
N ALA A 90 -5.88 15.71 -9.30
CA ALA A 90 -6.48 17.00 -9.67
C ALA A 90 -7.07 17.82 -8.49
N ASP A 91 -7.24 17.24 -7.31
CA ASP A 91 -7.68 18.00 -6.13
C ASP A 91 -6.69 19.12 -5.75
N ALA A 92 -5.40 18.91 -6.01
CA ALA A 92 -4.34 19.86 -5.65
C ALA A 92 -3.38 20.22 -6.79
N ALA A 93 -3.48 19.56 -7.95
CA ALA A 93 -2.62 19.87 -9.09
C ALA A 93 -3.12 21.11 -9.84
N SER A 94 -2.31 22.16 -9.88
CA SER A 94 -2.65 23.45 -10.52
C SER A 94 -2.09 23.61 -11.94
N LEU A 95 -1.46 22.57 -12.49
CA LEU A 95 -0.87 22.58 -13.83
C LEU A 95 -1.33 21.37 -14.65
N ILE A 96 -1.42 21.54 -15.97
CA ILE A 96 -1.67 20.47 -16.94
C ILE A 96 -0.78 20.64 -18.17
N THR A 97 -0.35 19.55 -18.79
CA THR A 97 0.61 19.63 -19.92
C THR A 97 0.01 20.21 -21.20
N SER A 98 -1.29 20.03 -21.44
CA SER A 98 -1.95 20.46 -22.68
C SER A 98 -3.46 20.63 -22.47
N ASP A 99 -4.04 21.52 -23.26
CA ASP A 99 -5.47 21.80 -23.42
C ASP A 99 -6.13 20.95 -24.54
N VAL A 100 -5.50 19.87 -24.99
CA VAL A 100 -6.00 19.10 -26.14
C VAL A 100 -7.32 18.37 -25.89
N ASP A 101 -7.62 18.05 -24.62
CA ASP A 101 -8.80 17.27 -24.25
C ASP A 101 -9.97 18.18 -23.83
N PRO A 102 -11.12 18.11 -24.53
CA PRO A 102 -12.29 18.92 -24.18
C PRO A 102 -12.79 18.73 -22.74
N SER A 103 -12.59 17.57 -22.13
CA SER A 103 -13.02 17.34 -20.73
C SER A 103 -12.22 18.16 -19.72
N ASP A 104 -11.03 18.64 -20.11
CA ASP A 104 -10.17 19.44 -19.25
C ASP A 104 -10.42 20.95 -19.40
N HIS A 105 -11.17 21.38 -20.42
CA HIS A 105 -11.31 22.79 -20.81
C HIS A 105 -11.97 23.66 -19.74
N GLU A 106 -12.97 23.14 -19.05
CA GLU A 106 -13.70 23.89 -18.02
C GLU A 106 -12.82 24.32 -16.84
N PHE A 107 -11.69 23.62 -16.63
CA PHE A 107 -10.77 23.87 -15.52
C PHE A 107 -9.59 24.76 -15.89
N LEU A 108 -9.37 25.05 -17.17
CA LEU A 108 -8.24 25.86 -17.61
C LEU A 108 -8.39 27.32 -17.14
N THR A 109 -7.30 27.90 -16.65
CA THR A 109 -7.27 29.33 -16.29
C THR A 109 -7.00 30.24 -17.48
N GLY A 110 -6.49 29.69 -18.58
CA GLY A 110 -5.99 30.43 -19.74
C GLY A 110 -4.55 30.91 -19.61
N GLU A 111 -3.92 30.74 -18.45
CA GLU A 111 -2.52 31.10 -18.21
C GLU A 111 -1.57 29.96 -18.58
N ARG A 112 -0.31 30.30 -18.91
CA ARG A 112 0.76 29.34 -19.16
C ARG A 112 2.01 29.68 -18.36
N THR A 113 2.76 28.65 -17.98
CA THR A 113 4.05 28.77 -17.31
C THR A 113 5.19 28.93 -18.32
N MET A 114 6.39 29.21 -17.82
CA MET A 114 7.61 29.33 -18.63
C MET A 114 8.04 28.02 -19.32
N GLU A 115 7.75 26.87 -18.70
CA GLU A 115 7.92 25.53 -19.27
C GLU A 115 6.86 25.22 -20.35
N GLY A 116 5.80 26.04 -20.41
CA GLY A 116 4.70 25.89 -21.34
C GLY A 116 3.53 25.06 -20.83
N PHE A 117 3.49 24.69 -19.54
CA PHE A 117 2.30 24.07 -18.94
C PHE A 117 1.16 25.07 -18.86
N TYR A 118 -0.08 24.57 -18.85
CA TYR A 118 -1.29 25.37 -18.68
C TYR A 118 -1.68 25.39 -17.20
N GLY A 119 -2.19 26.53 -16.72
CA GLY A 119 -2.80 26.62 -15.40
C GLY A 119 -4.19 25.97 -15.38
N VAL A 120 -4.52 25.29 -14.28
CA VAL A 120 -5.85 24.74 -14.00
C VAL A 120 -6.35 25.11 -12.60
N ASN A 121 -7.67 25.22 -12.48
CA ASN A 121 -8.36 25.38 -11.20
C ASN A 121 -8.46 24.03 -10.48
N ALA A 122 -7.45 23.73 -9.66
CA ALA A 122 -7.41 22.52 -8.84
C ALA A 122 -8.62 22.43 -7.90
N GLY A 123 -9.06 21.20 -7.63
CA GLY A 123 -10.08 20.92 -6.62
C GLY A 123 -10.95 19.72 -6.94
N ILE A 124 -11.87 19.45 -6.02
CA ILE A 124 -12.69 18.25 -6.06
C ILE A 124 -13.58 18.15 -7.32
N ASP A 125 -14.00 19.26 -7.91
CA ASP A 125 -14.79 19.25 -9.15
C ASP A 125 -13.99 18.70 -10.35
N GLN A 126 -12.72 19.11 -10.46
CA GLN A 126 -11.83 18.56 -11.48
C GLN A 126 -11.53 17.09 -11.23
N ALA A 127 -11.32 16.71 -9.97
CA ALA A 127 -11.12 15.32 -9.59
C ALA A 127 -12.35 14.44 -9.90
N ILE A 128 -13.57 14.92 -9.63
CA ILE A 128 -14.83 14.23 -9.98
C ILE A 128 -14.92 14.04 -11.49
N SER A 129 -14.71 15.10 -12.29
CA SER A 129 -14.76 15.04 -13.76
C SER A 129 -13.79 13.99 -14.33
N ARG A 130 -12.57 13.94 -13.79
CA ARG A 130 -11.56 12.93 -14.14
C ARG A 130 -11.92 11.54 -13.66
N GLY A 131 -12.36 11.39 -12.42
CA GLY A 131 -12.81 10.12 -11.86
C GLY A 131 -13.95 9.48 -12.67
N LEU A 132 -14.92 10.29 -13.13
CA LEU A 132 -15.98 9.85 -14.03
C LEU A 132 -15.44 9.37 -15.38
N SER A 133 -14.45 10.06 -15.93
CA SER A 133 -13.80 9.68 -17.19
C SER A 133 -12.99 8.39 -17.07
N TYR A 134 -12.42 8.11 -15.89
CA TYR A 134 -11.59 6.91 -15.64
C TYR A 134 -12.39 5.68 -15.24
N ALA A 135 -13.57 5.86 -14.62
CA ALA A 135 -14.38 4.78 -14.08
C ALA A 135 -14.69 3.62 -15.06
N PRO A 136 -14.88 3.82 -16.39
CA PRO A 136 -15.05 2.72 -17.33
C PRO A 136 -13.81 1.86 -17.56
N TYR A 137 -12.62 2.38 -17.26
CA TYR A 137 -11.32 1.77 -17.56
C TYR A 137 -10.59 1.24 -16.32
N ALA A 138 -11.19 1.40 -15.14
CA ALA A 138 -10.63 0.97 -13.87
C ALA A 138 -11.66 0.23 -13.01
N ASP A 139 -11.17 -0.73 -12.24
CA ASP A 139 -11.98 -1.47 -11.27
C ASP A 139 -12.28 -0.59 -10.05
N VAL A 140 -11.30 0.23 -9.65
CA VAL A 140 -11.35 1.13 -8.49
C VAL A 140 -10.93 2.54 -8.90
N VAL A 141 -11.58 3.56 -8.36
CA VAL A 141 -11.21 4.97 -8.55
C VAL A 141 -10.73 5.58 -7.23
N TRP A 142 -9.69 6.40 -7.30
CA TRP A 142 -9.06 7.07 -6.15
C TRP A 142 -8.83 8.55 -6.47
N CYS A 143 -9.32 9.44 -5.62
CA CYS A 143 -8.89 10.84 -5.58
C CYS A 143 -7.88 11.03 -4.46
N GLU A 144 -6.68 11.52 -4.77
CA GLU A 144 -5.79 12.04 -3.72
C GLU A 144 -6.36 13.37 -3.20
N THR A 145 -6.39 13.55 -1.88
CA THR A 145 -6.95 14.75 -1.24
C THR A 145 -5.89 15.52 -0.45
N SER A 146 -6.14 16.81 -0.23
CA SER A 146 -5.24 17.65 0.58
C SER A 146 -5.42 17.47 2.09
N GLU A 147 -6.58 16.97 2.54
CA GLU A 147 -6.96 16.81 3.94
C GLU A 147 -7.81 15.56 4.18
N PRO A 148 -7.85 15.00 5.40
CA PRO A 148 -8.76 13.92 5.75
C PRO A 148 -10.15 14.48 6.02
N ASN A 149 -10.92 14.73 4.96
CA ASN A 149 -12.22 15.40 5.00
C ASN A 149 -13.35 14.46 4.52
N LEU A 150 -14.26 14.12 5.43
CA LEU A 150 -15.39 13.22 5.16
C LEU A 150 -16.44 13.82 4.22
N GLU A 151 -16.70 15.12 4.28
CA GLU A 151 -17.64 15.78 3.36
C GLU A 151 -17.12 15.76 1.92
N GLN A 152 -15.82 16.03 1.74
CA GLN A 152 -15.17 15.93 0.43
C GLN A 152 -15.20 14.49 -0.09
N ALA A 153 -14.91 13.51 0.78
CA ALA A 153 -14.97 12.09 0.45
C ALA A 153 -16.39 11.65 0.03
N GLN A 154 -17.42 12.11 0.75
CA GLN A 154 -18.82 11.86 0.44
C GLN A 154 -19.20 12.46 -0.92
N ARG A 155 -18.86 13.74 -1.16
CA ARG A 155 -19.17 14.42 -2.43
C ARG A 155 -18.55 13.71 -3.63
N PHE A 156 -17.30 13.27 -3.51
CA PHE A 156 -16.65 12.48 -4.57
C PHE A 156 -17.38 11.15 -4.80
N ALA A 157 -17.67 10.41 -3.73
CA ALA A 157 -18.32 9.11 -3.82
C ALA A 157 -19.71 9.20 -4.45
N GLU A 158 -20.54 10.14 -4.00
CA GLU A 158 -21.89 10.37 -4.54
C GLU A 158 -21.85 10.70 -6.03
N ALA A 159 -20.95 11.60 -6.46
CA ALA A 159 -20.84 11.99 -7.85
C ALA A 159 -20.41 10.82 -8.76
N ILE A 160 -19.44 10.00 -8.31
CA ILE A 160 -19.04 8.80 -9.04
C ILE A 160 -20.19 7.79 -9.09
N HIS A 161 -20.87 7.55 -7.97
CA HIS A 161 -21.96 6.56 -7.89
C HIS A 161 -23.24 6.98 -8.60
N GLU A 162 -23.49 8.28 -8.79
CA GLU A 162 -24.60 8.76 -9.61
C GLU A 162 -24.51 8.22 -11.05
N LYS A 163 -23.29 8.20 -11.62
CA LYS A 163 -23.05 7.69 -12.98
C LYS A 163 -22.66 6.22 -13.03
N PHE A 164 -21.96 5.74 -12.00
CA PHE A 164 -21.47 4.37 -11.90
C PHE A 164 -21.85 3.76 -10.54
N PRO A 165 -23.13 3.39 -10.34
CA PRO A 165 -23.59 2.82 -9.09
C PRO A 165 -22.75 1.62 -8.66
N GLY A 166 -22.25 1.66 -7.42
CA GLY A 166 -21.43 0.58 -6.85
C GLY A 166 -19.98 0.53 -7.32
N LYS A 167 -19.49 1.51 -8.09
CA LYS A 167 -18.06 1.63 -8.43
C LYS A 167 -17.21 1.64 -7.15
N LEU A 168 -16.23 0.75 -7.07
CA LEU A 168 -15.36 0.66 -5.92
C LEU A 168 -14.46 1.90 -5.85
N LEU A 169 -14.25 2.41 -4.65
CA LEU A 169 -13.36 3.55 -4.41
C LEU A 169 -12.19 3.14 -3.51
N ALA A 170 -11.09 3.89 -3.61
CA ALA A 170 -9.96 3.76 -2.71
C ALA A 170 -9.61 5.08 -2.03
N TYR A 171 -9.12 5.00 -0.79
CA TYR A 171 -8.78 6.16 0.02
C TYR A 171 -7.41 6.00 0.67
N ASN A 172 -6.56 7.01 0.50
CA ASN A 172 -5.28 7.11 1.18
C ASN A 172 -5.46 7.78 2.54
N CYS A 173 -5.39 7.01 3.61
CA CYS A 173 -5.30 7.51 4.98
C CYS A 173 -3.87 8.02 5.24
N SER A 174 -3.52 9.13 4.57
CA SER A 174 -2.15 9.60 4.43
C SER A 174 -1.49 10.03 5.75
N PRO A 175 -0.26 9.58 6.04
CA PRO A 175 0.56 10.15 7.12
C PRO A 175 1.05 11.58 6.84
N SER A 176 0.90 12.09 5.61
CA SER A 176 1.16 13.50 5.31
C SER A 176 0.10 14.42 5.92
N PHE A 177 -1.04 13.89 6.36
CA PHE A 177 -2.00 14.62 7.16
C PHE A 177 -1.55 14.73 8.61
N ASN A 178 -1.71 15.90 9.20
CA ASN A 178 -1.70 16.03 10.66
C ASN A 178 -3.09 15.71 11.21
N TRP A 179 -3.35 14.43 11.47
CA TRP A 179 -4.66 13.89 11.86
C TRP A 179 -5.26 14.61 13.07
N LYS A 180 -4.56 14.70 14.19
CA LYS A 180 -5.05 15.37 15.41
C LYS A 180 -5.20 16.89 15.29
N LYS A 181 -4.57 17.52 14.29
CA LYS A 181 -4.81 18.94 13.98
C LYS A 181 -6.11 19.14 13.21
N LYS A 182 -6.56 18.12 12.47
CA LYS A 182 -7.70 18.21 11.55
C LYS A 182 -8.97 17.58 12.11
N LEU A 183 -8.83 16.53 12.91
CA LEU A 183 -9.94 15.72 13.39
C LEU A 183 -9.78 15.48 14.91
N SER A 184 -10.92 15.36 15.58
CA SER A 184 -11.02 14.89 16.97
C SER A 184 -10.73 13.38 17.06
N GLU A 185 -10.48 12.88 18.27
CA GLU A 185 -10.22 11.45 18.49
C GLU A 185 -11.42 10.58 18.10
N GLU A 186 -12.65 11.07 18.33
CA GLU A 186 -13.87 10.37 17.93
C GLU A 186 -13.97 10.25 16.41
N GLU A 187 -13.75 11.36 15.68
CA GLU A 187 -13.73 11.36 14.21
C GLU A 187 -12.66 10.43 13.64
N ILE A 188 -11.44 10.47 14.20
CA ILE A 188 -10.35 9.57 13.76
C ILE A 188 -10.74 8.10 13.94
N SER A 189 -11.36 7.76 15.08
CA SER A 189 -11.73 6.38 15.40
C SER A 189 -12.77 5.79 14.45
N ARG A 190 -13.63 6.64 13.88
CA ARG A 190 -14.74 6.25 12.99
C ARG A 190 -14.44 6.48 11.51
N PHE A 191 -13.36 7.20 11.18
CA PHE A 191 -13.06 7.67 9.82
C PHE A 191 -13.13 6.56 8.76
N GLN A 192 -12.45 5.42 9.00
CA GLN A 192 -12.39 4.30 8.07
C GLN A 192 -13.75 3.59 7.88
N GLU A 193 -14.53 3.47 8.97
CA GLU A 193 -15.87 2.90 8.91
C GLU A 193 -16.80 3.79 8.08
N GLU A 194 -16.74 5.10 8.30
CA GLU A 194 -17.58 6.07 7.60
C GLU A 194 -17.28 6.10 6.10
N ILE A 195 -16.02 6.25 5.69
CA ILE A 195 -15.68 6.17 4.26
C ILE A 195 -15.97 4.78 3.67
N GLY A 196 -15.87 3.72 4.48
CA GLY A 196 -16.27 2.37 4.08
C GLY A 196 -17.75 2.30 3.68
N ALA A 197 -18.63 2.99 4.40
CA ALA A 197 -20.05 3.10 4.08
C ALA A 197 -20.31 3.88 2.77
N MET A 198 -19.44 4.82 2.43
CA MET A 198 -19.49 5.60 1.18
C MET A 198 -19.00 4.83 -0.05
N GLY A 199 -18.42 3.63 0.12
CA GLY A 199 -17.91 2.80 -0.98
C GLY A 199 -16.39 2.80 -1.16
N TYR A 200 -15.63 3.42 -0.25
CA TYR A 200 -14.17 3.28 -0.18
C TYR A 200 -13.81 1.90 0.39
N ARG A 201 -13.70 0.90 -0.50
CA ARG A 201 -13.48 -0.52 -0.16
C ARG A 201 -12.01 -0.90 -0.06
N PHE A 202 -11.11 -0.08 -0.59
CA PHE A 202 -9.68 -0.23 -0.36
C PHE A 202 -9.14 1.01 0.36
N GLN A 203 -8.67 0.83 1.59
CA GLN A 203 -8.19 1.92 2.44
C GLN A 203 -6.79 1.57 2.93
N PHE A 204 -5.86 2.50 2.85
CA PHE A 204 -4.45 2.21 3.11
C PHE A 204 -3.72 3.41 3.71
N VAL A 205 -2.70 3.11 4.51
CA VAL A 205 -1.79 4.11 5.09
C VAL A 205 -0.45 3.99 4.36
N THR A 206 -0.23 4.87 3.37
CA THR A 206 0.93 4.82 2.46
C THR A 206 2.29 4.69 3.16
N LEU A 207 2.55 5.52 4.17
CA LEU A 207 3.87 5.62 4.82
C LEU A 207 3.94 4.94 6.19
N ALA A 208 3.03 3.99 6.48
CA ALA A 208 2.99 3.30 7.78
C ALA A 208 4.34 2.62 8.12
N GLY A 209 4.92 1.89 7.17
CA GLY A 209 6.21 1.22 7.34
C GLY A 209 7.36 2.20 7.57
N PHE A 210 7.39 3.31 6.84
CA PHE A 210 8.43 4.34 7.01
C PHE A 210 8.39 4.94 8.42
N HIS A 211 7.21 5.36 8.88
CA HIS A 211 7.07 5.98 10.20
C HIS A 211 7.35 4.99 11.34
N ALA A 212 6.82 3.76 11.26
CA ALA A 212 7.04 2.72 12.27
C ALA A 212 8.53 2.36 12.41
N LEU A 213 9.21 2.13 11.28
CA LEU A 213 10.63 1.75 11.26
C LEU A 213 11.54 2.86 11.79
N ASN A 214 11.35 4.10 11.33
CA ASN A 214 12.21 5.21 11.75
C ASN A 214 12.00 5.56 13.22
N TYR A 215 10.75 5.59 13.69
CA TYR A 215 10.45 5.95 15.07
C TYR A 215 10.96 4.90 16.06
N SER A 216 10.68 3.61 15.82
CA SER A 216 11.10 2.53 16.72
C SER A 216 12.62 2.47 16.86
N MET A 217 13.34 2.60 15.74
CA MET A 217 14.80 2.60 15.75
C MET A 217 15.38 3.87 16.40
N PHE A 218 14.78 5.04 16.16
CA PHE A 218 15.22 6.28 16.80
C PHE A 218 15.08 6.20 18.32
N ASP A 219 13.92 5.75 18.81
CA ASP A 219 13.67 5.63 20.25
C ASP A 219 14.59 4.58 20.90
N LEU A 220 14.76 3.41 20.27
CA LEU A 220 15.70 2.38 20.73
C LEU A 220 17.13 2.92 20.79
N ALA A 221 17.64 3.54 19.72
CA ALA A 221 19.01 4.05 19.67
C ALA A 221 19.26 5.15 20.72
N ARG A 222 18.28 6.05 20.93
CA ARG A 222 18.34 7.10 21.94
C ARG A 222 18.40 6.50 23.36
N ASN A 223 17.50 5.57 23.66
CA ASN A 223 17.45 4.92 24.98
C ASN A 223 18.65 4.01 25.22
N TYR A 224 19.15 3.31 24.20
CA TYR A 224 20.32 2.45 24.28
C TYR A 224 21.59 3.24 24.58
N ARG A 225 21.73 4.45 24.03
CA ARG A 225 22.82 5.38 24.39
C ARG A 225 22.82 5.72 25.88
N GLU A 226 21.64 5.81 26.51
CA GLU A 226 21.47 6.28 27.89
C GLU A 226 21.48 5.14 28.91
N ARG A 227 20.88 3.98 28.58
CA ARG A 227 20.65 2.86 29.50
C ARG A 227 21.24 1.52 29.03
N GLY A 228 21.89 1.49 27.86
CA GLY A 228 22.49 0.28 27.32
C GLY A 228 21.47 -0.86 27.18
N MET A 229 21.84 -2.05 27.67
CA MET A 229 21.04 -3.27 27.54
C MET A 229 19.66 -3.18 28.20
N ASP A 230 19.45 -2.34 29.21
CA ASP A 230 18.13 -2.17 29.82
C ASP A 230 17.09 -1.71 28.78
N ALA A 231 17.48 -0.82 27.86
CA ALA A 231 16.60 -0.35 26.79
C ALA A 231 16.26 -1.44 25.77
N TYR A 232 17.21 -2.33 25.48
CA TYR A 232 16.98 -3.45 24.58
C TYR A 232 16.14 -4.55 25.27
N SER A 233 16.38 -4.78 26.57
CA SER A 233 15.58 -5.68 27.39
C SER A 233 14.12 -5.22 27.43
N ASP A 234 13.84 -3.92 27.55
CA ASP A 234 12.47 -3.39 27.49
C ASP A 234 11.76 -3.75 26.17
N LEU A 235 12.46 -3.65 25.03
CA LEU A 235 11.94 -4.07 23.72
C LEU A 235 11.65 -5.57 23.71
N GLN A 236 12.59 -6.40 24.17
CA GLN A 236 12.43 -7.85 24.21
C GLN A 236 11.27 -8.27 25.13
N GLN A 237 11.08 -7.61 26.28
CA GLN A 237 9.92 -7.88 27.16
C GLN A 237 8.60 -7.46 26.51
N ALA A 238 8.59 -6.39 25.72
CA ALA A 238 7.43 -6.02 24.93
C ALA A 238 7.11 -7.05 23.83
N GLU A 239 8.13 -7.66 23.19
CA GLU A 239 7.96 -8.77 22.24
C GLU A 239 7.33 -9.99 22.92
N PHE A 240 7.84 -10.40 24.09
CA PHE A 240 7.24 -11.49 24.87
C PHE A 240 5.79 -11.22 25.27
N ALA A 241 5.48 -9.99 25.71
CA ALA A 241 4.11 -9.62 26.06
C ALA A 241 3.18 -9.67 24.84
N ALA A 242 3.67 -9.35 23.64
CA ALA A 242 2.88 -9.39 22.41
C ALA A 242 2.57 -10.82 21.91
N GLU A 243 3.25 -11.85 22.42
CA GLU A 243 3.00 -13.26 22.05
C GLU A 243 1.56 -13.69 22.36
N GLU A 244 0.94 -13.15 23.42
CA GLU A 244 -0.46 -13.44 23.77
C GLU A 244 -1.45 -12.97 22.68
N HIS A 245 -1.01 -12.05 21.82
CA HIS A 245 -1.77 -11.54 20.68
C HIS A 245 -1.35 -12.18 19.34
N GLY A 246 -0.49 -13.20 19.37
CA GLY A 246 -0.03 -13.92 18.18
C GLY A 246 1.25 -13.39 17.54
N TYR A 247 1.99 -12.50 18.21
CA TYR A 247 3.36 -12.16 17.78
C TYR A 247 4.29 -13.37 17.91
N THR A 248 5.20 -13.56 16.96
CA THR A 248 6.03 -14.79 16.88
C THR A 248 7.52 -14.55 16.67
N ALA A 249 7.91 -13.33 16.28
CA ALA A 249 9.28 -13.03 15.88
C ALA A 249 10.28 -12.90 17.05
N THR A 250 9.83 -13.03 18.31
CA THR A 250 10.73 -13.23 19.46
C THR A 250 11.65 -14.44 19.22
N LYS A 251 11.09 -15.51 18.62
CA LYS A 251 11.81 -16.69 18.14
C LYS A 251 12.27 -16.49 16.69
N HIS A 252 13.23 -15.59 16.53
CA HIS A 252 13.67 -15.10 15.24
C HIS A 252 14.34 -16.18 14.36
N GLN A 253 14.93 -17.24 14.91
CA GLN A 253 15.51 -18.34 14.11
C GLN A 253 14.40 -19.11 13.41
N ARG A 254 13.36 -19.51 14.16
CA ARG A 254 12.14 -20.10 13.61
C ARG A 254 11.48 -19.19 12.58
N GLU A 255 11.32 -17.91 12.91
CA GLU A 255 10.56 -16.95 12.08
C GLU A 255 11.12 -16.81 10.66
N VAL A 256 12.45 -16.88 10.51
CA VAL A 256 13.13 -16.82 9.21
C VAL A 256 13.31 -18.20 8.54
N GLY A 257 12.72 -19.25 9.12
CA GLY A 257 12.62 -20.57 8.51
C GLY A 257 13.75 -21.54 8.86
N ALA A 258 14.48 -21.37 9.98
CA ALA A 258 15.50 -22.35 10.39
C ALA A 258 14.93 -23.78 10.46
N GLY A 259 13.75 -23.95 11.04
CA GLY A 259 13.07 -25.26 11.11
C GLY A 259 12.67 -25.81 9.74
N TYR A 260 12.24 -24.94 8.82
CA TYR A 260 11.95 -25.34 7.43
C TYR A 260 13.21 -25.89 6.74
N PHE A 261 14.35 -25.23 6.90
CA PHE A 261 15.61 -25.70 6.31
C PHE A 261 16.18 -26.94 7.01
N ASP A 262 15.91 -27.13 8.30
CA ASP A 262 16.23 -28.37 9.00
C ASP A 262 15.44 -29.56 8.44
N GLU A 263 14.14 -29.40 8.16
CA GLU A 263 13.34 -30.44 7.50
C GLU A 263 13.90 -30.78 6.11
N VAL A 264 14.26 -29.76 5.31
CA VAL A 264 14.91 -29.98 4.00
C VAL A 264 16.20 -30.78 4.15
N ALA A 265 17.05 -30.42 5.12
CA ALA A 265 18.30 -31.12 5.38
C ALA A 265 18.07 -32.57 5.81
N GLN A 266 17.09 -32.82 6.68
CA GLN A 266 16.73 -34.17 7.11
C GLN A 266 16.21 -35.01 5.95
N ILE A 267 15.35 -34.47 5.09
CA ILE A 267 14.84 -35.19 3.91
C ILE A 267 15.98 -35.58 2.97
N VAL A 268 16.88 -34.64 2.65
CA VAL A 268 18.04 -34.88 1.77
C VAL A 268 18.97 -35.96 2.35
N ALA A 269 19.15 -35.99 3.67
CA ALA A 269 19.98 -36.97 4.36
C ALA A 269 19.27 -38.28 4.70
N GLY A 270 18.01 -38.48 4.31
CA GLY A 270 17.23 -39.67 4.69
C GLY A 270 17.02 -39.80 6.20
N GLY A 271 16.90 -38.68 6.92
CA GLY A 271 16.73 -38.61 8.38
C GLY A 271 18.04 -38.73 9.18
N ALA A 272 19.19 -38.68 8.52
CA ALA A 272 20.50 -38.83 9.17
C ALA A 272 21.30 -37.53 9.24
N ALA A 273 20.68 -36.36 9.05
CA ALA A 273 21.42 -35.10 9.11
C ALA A 273 21.87 -34.84 10.56
N SER A 274 23.16 -34.61 10.75
CA SER A 274 23.79 -34.35 12.05
C SER A 274 24.12 -32.87 12.28
N THR A 275 23.76 -31.99 11.35
CA THR A 275 24.09 -30.56 11.34
C THR A 275 22.85 -29.69 11.17
N THR A 276 21.71 -30.11 11.71
CA THR A 276 20.53 -29.26 11.83
C THR A 276 20.78 -28.11 12.79
N ALA A 277 20.11 -26.97 12.59
CA ALA A 277 20.39 -25.71 13.21
C ALA A 277 19.62 -25.47 14.52
N LEU A 278 18.35 -25.89 14.61
CA LEU A 278 17.52 -25.58 15.78
C LEU A 278 17.89 -26.42 17.01
N THR A 279 18.19 -27.70 16.84
CA THR A 279 18.58 -28.59 17.94
C THR A 279 19.90 -28.12 18.56
N GLY A 280 19.87 -27.82 19.86
CA GLY A 280 21.02 -27.27 20.59
C GLY A 280 21.21 -25.76 20.43
N SER A 281 20.26 -25.05 19.82
CA SER A 281 20.29 -23.58 19.71
C SER A 281 19.95 -22.90 21.04
N THR A 282 20.36 -21.63 21.17
CA THR A 282 19.94 -20.80 22.32
C THR A 282 18.45 -20.49 22.30
N GLU A 283 17.82 -20.49 21.12
CA GLU A 283 16.37 -20.32 20.99
C GLU A 283 15.63 -21.49 21.66
N GLU A 284 15.98 -22.73 21.32
CA GLU A 284 15.44 -23.94 21.97
C GLU A 284 15.71 -23.93 23.49
N ALA A 285 16.91 -23.55 23.91
CA ALA A 285 17.30 -23.62 25.32
C ALA A 285 16.68 -22.53 26.22
N GLN A 286 16.35 -21.35 25.69
CA GLN A 286 16.02 -20.17 26.49
C GLN A 286 14.63 -19.59 26.20
N PHE A 287 14.01 -19.92 25.06
CA PHE A 287 12.73 -19.35 24.63
C PHE A 287 11.60 -20.39 24.62
N ASP A 288 11.91 -21.67 24.81
CA ASP A 288 10.90 -22.72 24.98
C ASP A 288 10.47 -22.80 26.46
N SER A 289 9.29 -22.25 26.75
CA SER A 289 8.57 -22.49 28.00
C SER A 289 7.39 -23.42 27.73
N PRO A 290 7.10 -24.42 28.61
CA PRO A 290 5.90 -25.26 28.50
C PRO A 290 4.57 -24.48 28.57
N GLU A 291 4.62 -23.18 28.91
CA GLU A 291 3.46 -22.26 28.94
C GLU A 291 3.40 -21.31 27.72
N SER A 292 4.31 -21.42 26.74
CA SER A 292 4.32 -20.52 25.58
C SER A 292 3.11 -20.79 24.66
N PRO A 293 2.29 -19.77 24.34
CA PRO A 293 1.11 -19.92 23.50
C PRO A 293 1.42 -20.25 22.02
N ILE A 294 2.71 -20.26 21.65
CA ILE A 294 3.23 -20.48 20.28
C ILE A 294 3.67 -21.94 20.07
N THR A 295 3.58 -22.78 21.10
CA THR A 295 3.89 -24.22 21.00
C THR A 295 2.96 -24.92 19.99
N GLY A 296 3.53 -25.58 18.98
CA GLY A 296 2.79 -26.37 17.98
C GLY A 296 2.48 -25.70 16.64
N LEU A 297 3.00 -24.50 16.34
CA LEU A 297 2.90 -23.92 15.00
C LEU A 297 3.78 -24.66 13.97
N PRO A 298 3.47 -24.57 12.66
CA PRO A 298 4.32 -25.11 11.60
C PRO A 298 5.77 -24.61 11.71
N GLY A 299 6.73 -25.53 11.56
CA GLY A 299 8.16 -25.26 11.75
C GLY A 299 8.66 -25.31 13.20
N SER A 300 7.80 -25.67 14.17
CA SER A 300 8.27 -26.08 15.51
C SER A 300 8.79 -27.52 15.49
N THR A 301 9.72 -27.85 16.40
CA THR A 301 10.31 -29.19 16.56
C THR A 301 9.30 -30.30 16.85
N GLN A 302 8.03 -29.96 17.09
CA GLN A 302 6.93 -30.88 17.39
C GLN A 302 5.89 -31.03 16.25
N ASN A 303 6.10 -30.40 15.09
CA ASN A 303 5.09 -30.46 14.02
C ASN A 303 5.19 -31.76 13.19
N GLU A 304 4.40 -32.78 13.53
CA GLU A 304 4.32 -34.08 12.83
C GLU A 304 3.66 -34.01 11.42
N GLN A 305 3.27 -32.84 10.92
CA GLN A 305 2.40 -32.73 9.75
C GLN A 305 3.07 -32.97 8.38
N PHE A 306 4.40 -33.04 8.29
CA PHE A 306 5.09 -33.21 7.01
C PHE A 306 5.73 -34.60 6.81
N VAL A 307 5.61 -35.51 7.79
CA VAL A 307 6.11 -36.89 7.69
C VAL A 307 4.95 -37.86 7.51
N LYS A 308 4.31 -37.83 6.34
CA LYS A 308 3.55 -38.97 5.79
C LYS A 308 3.68 -39.05 4.28
#